data_AF-A0A1I5WW88-F1
#
_entry.id   AF-A0A1I5WW88-F1
#
_cell.length_a   1.000
_cell.length_b   1.000
_cell.length_c   1.000
_cell.angle_alpha   90.00
_cell.angle_beta   90.00
_cell.angle_gamma   90.00
#
_symmetry.space_group_name_H-M   'P 1'
#
loop_
_entity.id
_entity.type
_entity.pdbx_description
1 polymer ?
#
loop_
_entity_poly.entity_id
_entity_poly.type
_entity_poly.pdbx_seq_one_letter_code
_entity_poly.pdbx_strand_id
1 'polypeptide(L)'
;MNDDKTLPPFAGRTFEVRYGETMTALNIYAADGQTMRYEVTAGPFKGATAEVRYQAEALGPGLYALSWQEADQGTVVHVDDFEGGHSRSYYTTAGHDFVRMAGTLREVAAA
;
A
#
# COMPACT_ATOMS: atom_id res chain seq x y z
N MET A 1 -8.29 -15.66 24.54
CA MET A 1 -7.25 -14.62 24.52
C MET A 1 -7.69 -13.65 23.45
N ASN A 2 -8.28 -12.51 23.84
CA ASN A 2 -8.60 -11.46 22.90
C ASN A 2 -7.31 -10.65 22.77
N ASP A 3 -6.52 -10.92 21.73
CA ASP A 3 -5.46 -10.02 21.35
C ASP A 3 -6.14 -8.71 20.94
N ASP A 4 -6.01 -7.70 21.80
CA ASP A 4 -6.41 -6.33 21.50
C ASP A 4 -5.43 -5.83 20.43
N LYS A 5 -5.62 -6.31 19.19
CA LYS A 5 -4.76 -6.02 18.05
C LYS A 5 -4.90 -4.53 17.80
N THR A 6 -3.92 -3.77 18.28
CA THR A 6 -3.86 -2.34 18.07
C THR A 6 -3.85 -2.11 16.56
N LEU A 7 -4.86 -1.41 16.06
CA LEU A 7 -4.99 -1.13 14.64
C LEU A 7 -3.81 -0.28 14.18
N PRO A 8 -3.29 -0.50 12.95
CA PRO A 8 -2.30 0.40 12.38
C PRO A 8 -2.83 1.84 12.36
N PRO A 9 -1.98 2.86 12.59
CA PRO A 9 -2.40 4.27 12.67
C PRO A 9 -2.92 4.84 11.34
N PHE A 10 -2.77 4.09 10.25
CA PHE A 10 -3.29 4.41 8.93
C PHE A 10 -4.62 3.72 8.61
N ALA A 11 -5.15 2.87 9.50
CA ALA A 11 -6.45 2.23 9.30
C ALA A 11 -7.57 3.28 9.19
N GLY A 12 -8.47 3.11 8.22
CA GLY A 12 -9.55 4.07 7.92
C GLY A 12 -9.11 5.35 7.20
N ARG A 13 -7.84 5.44 6.77
CA ARG A 13 -7.27 6.63 6.10
C ARG A 13 -6.89 6.29 4.65
N THR A 14 -6.74 7.33 3.83
CA THR A 14 -6.37 7.21 2.43
C THR A 14 -5.06 7.91 2.15
N PHE A 15 -4.19 7.26 1.38
CA PHE A 15 -2.89 7.81 1.01
C PHE A 15 -2.68 7.75 -0.50
N GLU A 16 -2.12 8.81 -1.08
CA GLU A 16 -1.58 8.78 -2.45
C GLU A 16 -0.11 8.34 -2.39
N VAL A 17 0.20 7.27 -3.12
CA VAL A 17 1.57 6.89 -3.47
C VAL A 17 1.90 7.41 -4.86
N ARG A 18 3.08 8.01 -5.03
CA ARG A 18 3.57 8.51 -6.32
C ARG A 18 5.00 8.06 -6.56
N TYR A 19 5.19 7.17 -7.53
CA TYR A 19 6.47 6.60 -7.94
C TYR A 19 7.00 7.29 -9.21
N GLY A 20 7.17 8.61 -9.14
CA GLY A 20 7.61 9.43 -10.28
C GLY A 20 6.60 9.39 -11.43
N GLU A 21 7.08 9.18 -12.66
CA GLU A 21 6.25 9.06 -13.87
C GLU A 21 5.69 7.64 -14.08
N THR A 22 6.15 6.66 -13.30
CA THR A 22 5.80 5.25 -13.49
C THR A 22 4.37 4.95 -13.07
N MET A 23 3.96 5.44 -11.90
CA MET A 23 2.64 5.14 -11.33
C MET A 23 2.27 6.11 -10.21
N THR A 24 1.00 6.49 -10.18
CA THR A 24 0.35 7.10 -9.01
C THR A 24 -0.84 6.25 -8.63
N ALA A 25 -1.02 5.96 -7.35
CA ALA A 25 -2.18 5.21 -6.85
C ALA A 25 -2.69 5.77 -5.52
N LEU A 26 -3.97 5.55 -5.25
CA LEU A 26 -4.57 5.74 -3.94
C LEU A 26 -4.59 4.39 -3.21
N ASN A 27 -4.06 4.35 -1.99
CA ASN A 27 -4.20 3.26 -1.05
C ASN A 27 -5.27 3.66 -0.03
N ILE A 28 -6.42 3.01 -0.09
CA ILE A 28 -7.61 3.32 0.72
C ILE A 28 -7.73 2.21 1.78
N TYR A 29 -7.23 2.48 2.98
CA TYR A 29 -7.22 1.50 4.06
C TYR A 29 -8.57 1.49 4.77
N ALA A 30 -9.20 0.31 4.86
CA ALA A 30 -10.40 0.14 5.65
C ALA A 30 -10.12 0.30 7.16
N ALA A 31 -11.16 0.61 7.93
CA ALA A 31 -11.08 0.75 9.37
C ALA A 31 -10.81 -0.59 10.10
N ASP A 32 -10.88 -1.73 9.39
CA ASP A 32 -10.61 -3.06 9.94
C ASP A 32 -9.11 -3.35 10.14
N GLY A 33 -8.22 -2.48 9.63
CA GLY A 33 -6.77 -2.60 9.72
C GLY A 33 -6.17 -3.78 8.94
N GLN A 34 -6.91 -4.38 8.01
CA GLN A 34 -6.50 -5.57 7.27
C GLN A 34 -6.92 -5.57 5.80
N THR A 35 -7.84 -4.70 5.42
CA THR A 35 -8.33 -4.55 4.04
C THR A 35 -7.88 -3.23 3.44
N MET A 36 -7.36 -3.27 2.22
CA MET A 36 -6.99 -2.09 1.46
C MET A 36 -7.61 -2.20 0.07
N ARG A 37 -8.21 -1.11 -0.41
CA ARG A 37 -8.56 -0.94 -1.81
C ARG A 37 -7.56 0.00 -2.46
N TYR A 38 -6.98 -0.39 -3.58
CA TYR A 38 -6.14 0.53 -4.36
C TYR A 38 -6.83 1.01 -5.63
N GLU A 39 -6.48 2.22 -6.06
CA GLU A 39 -6.92 2.81 -7.32
C GLU A 39 -5.72 3.46 -8.02
N VAL A 40 -5.32 2.97 -9.19
CA VAL A 40 -4.23 3.57 -9.96
C VAL A 40 -4.75 4.77 -10.74
N THR A 41 -4.25 5.97 -10.43
CA THR A 41 -4.72 7.24 -10.98
C THR A 41 -3.84 7.78 -12.12
N ALA A 42 -2.59 7.32 -12.22
CA ALA A 42 -1.68 7.66 -13.31
C ALA A 42 -0.69 6.52 -13.61
N GLY A 43 -0.12 6.52 -14.82
CA GLY A 43 0.78 5.49 -15.31
C GLY A 43 0.11 4.48 -16.25
N PRO A 44 0.84 3.46 -16.72
CA PRO A 44 0.35 2.46 -17.69
C PRO A 44 -0.88 1.69 -17.22
N PHE A 45 -1.07 1.58 -15.90
CA PHE A 45 -2.16 0.84 -15.27
C PHE A 45 -3.30 1.73 -14.78
N LYS A 46 -3.38 2.99 -15.25
CA LYS A 46 -4.44 3.93 -14.84
C LYS A 46 -5.84 3.31 -15.01
N GLY A 47 -6.65 3.41 -13.96
CA GLY A 47 -7.99 2.83 -13.88
C GLY A 47 -8.02 1.43 -13.25
N ALA A 48 -6.88 0.79 -13.02
CA ALA A 48 -6.82 -0.45 -12.27
C ALA A 48 -7.25 -0.22 -10.81
N THR A 49 -8.11 -1.10 -10.30
CA THR A 49 -8.52 -1.12 -8.90
C THR A 49 -8.70 -2.55 -8.44
N ALA A 50 -8.32 -2.82 -7.19
CA ALA A 50 -8.63 -4.07 -6.53
C ALA A 50 -8.72 -3.86 -5.01
N GLU A 51 -9.42 -4.78 -4.36
CA GLU A 51 -9.44 -4.91 -2.91
C GLU A 51 -8.57 -6.11 -2.51
N VAL A 52 -7.68 -5.89 -1.54
CA VAL A 52 -6.72 -6.87 -1.08
C VAL A 52 -6.72 -6.95 0.44
N ARG A 53 -6.42 -8.14 0.95
CA ARG A 53 -6.07 -8.32 2.36
C ARG A 53 -4.57 -8.21 2.51
N TYR A 54 -4.13 -7.33 3.39
CA TYR A 54 -2.72 -7.12 3.66
C TYR A 54 -2.36 -7.54 5.09
N GLN A 55 -1.07 -7.81 5.29
CA GLN A 55 -0.44 -7.86 6.60
C GLN A 55 0.39 -6.59 6.77
N ALA A 56 0.43 -6.07 7.99
CA ALA A 56 1.26 -4.93 8.35
C ALA A 56 2.15 -5.30 9.54
N GLU A 57 3.44 -5.00 9.41
CA GLU A 57 4.46 -5.18 10.44
C GLU A 57 5.12 -3.83 10.71
N ALA A 58 5.16 -3.42 11.98
CA ALA A 58 5.87 -2.20 12.37
C ALA A 58 7.37 -2.46 12.36
N LEU A 59 8.12 -1.67 11.60
CA LEU A 59 9.59 -1.71 11.55
C LEU A 59 10.23 -0.63 12.44
N GLY A 60 9.45 0.37 12.83
CA GLY A 60 9.84 1.48 13.67
C GLY A 60 8.71 2.51 13.79
N PRO A 61 8.92 3.63 14.50
CA PRO A 61 7.94 4.73 14.54
C PRO A 61 7.60 5.20 13.13
N GLY A 62 6.30 5.27 12.80
CA GLY A 62 5.81 5.69 11.48
C GLY A 62 6.09 4.73 10.30
N LEU A 63 6.96 3.73 10.48
CA LEU A 63 7.50 2.89 9.41
C LEU A 63 6.92 1.48 9.45
N TYR A 64 6.31 1.04 8.36
CA TYR A 64 5.66 -0.25 8.26
C TYR A 64 6.07 -1.01 7.00
N ALA A 65 6.27 -2.32 7.15
CA ALA A 65 6.20 -3.24 6.03
C ALA A 65 4.74 -3.66 5.84
N LEU A 66 4.19 -3.44 4.64
CA LEU A 66 2.90 -3.98 4.25
C LEU A 66 3.11 -5.02 3.16
N SER A 67 2.43 -6.15 3.26
CA SER A 67 2.54 -7.20 2.24
C SER A 67 1.18 -7.81 1.92
N TRP A 68 0.94 -8.06 0.65
CA TRP A 68 -0.24 -8.77 0.17
C TRP A 68 0.06 -9.56 -1.09
N GLN A 69 -0.89 -10.41 -1.45
CA GLN A 69 -0.89 -11.11 -2.72
C GLN A 69 -2.12 -10.65 -3.52
N GLU A 70 -1.88 -10.31 -4.77
CA GLU A 70 -2.91 -10.00 -5.76
C GLU A 70 -3.69 -11.25 -6.16
N ALA A 71 -4.87 -11.06 -6.74
CA ALA A 71 -5.71 -12.17 -7.20
C ALA A 71 -5.01 -13.06 -8.25
N ASP A 72 -4.11 -12.49 -9.05
CA ASP A 72 -3.33 -13.18 -10.09
C ASP A 72 -2.05 -13.87 -9.54
N GLN A 73 -1.89 -13.92 -8.21
CA GLN A 73 -0.73 -14.45 -7.50
C GLN A 73 0.53 -13.58 -7.51
N GLY A 74 0.48 -12.39 -8.12
CA GLY A 74 1.52 -11.38 -7.93
C GLY A 74 1.65 -10.99 -6.44
N THR A 75 2.86 -10.71 -5.98
CA THR A 75 3.10 -10.37 -4.57
C THR A 75 3.63 -8.95 -4.46
N VAL A 76 3.07 -8.16 -3.55
CA VAL A 76 3.53 -6.79 -3.31
C VAL A 76 4.01 -6.68 -1.87
N VAL A 77 5.16 -6.01 -1.71
CA VAL A 77 5.63 -5.52 -0.41
C VAL A 77 5.85 -4.02 -0.52
N HIS A 78 5.23 -3.28 0.37
CA HIS A 78 5.51 -1.87 0.62
C HIS A 78 6.35 -1.73 1.88
N VAL A 79 7.28 -0.78 1.87
CA VAL A 79 7.90 -0.22 3.07
C VAL A 79 7.53 1.27 3.08
N ASP A 80 6.51 1.57 3.89
CA ASP A 80 5.85 2.87 3.92
C ASP A 80 6.20 3.59 5.22
N ASP A 81 6.77 4.78 5.07
CA ASP A 81 7.03 5.74 6.13
C ASP A 81 5.90 6.78 6.13
N PHE A 82 4.92 6.58 7.00
CA PHE A 82 3.74 7.42 7.13
C PHE A 82 4.04 8.77 7.80
N GLU A 83 5.17 8.89 8.51
CA GLU A 83 5.61 10.14 9.14
C GLU A 83 6.52 10.94 8.20
N GLY A 84 7.48 10.27 7.56
CA GLY A 84 8.41 10.86 6.59
C GLY A 84 7.84 11.07 5.19
N GLY A 85 6.70 10.44 4.87
CA GLY A 85 6.02 10.61 3.59
C GLY A 85 6.72 9.92 2.42
N HIS A 86 7.31 8.75 2.68
CA HIS A 86 8.05 7.97 1.69
C HIS A 86 7.46 6.57 1.53
N SER A 87 7.53 6.04 0.31
CA SER A 87 7.11 4.67 0.03
C SER A 87 8.14 3.97 -0.85
N ARG A 88 8.42 2.71 -0.54
CA ARG A 88 9.19 1.79 -1.38
C ARG A 88 8.33 0.56 -1.66
N SER A 89 8.15 0.23 -2.93
CA SER A 89 7.36 -0.92 -3.35
C SER A 89 8.22 -1.93 -4.09
N TYR A 90 7.99 -3.20 -3.75
CA TYR A 90 8.64 -4.37 -4.31
C TYR A 90 7.53 -5.28 -4.81
N TYR A 91 7.34 -5.32 -6.12
CA TYR A 91 6.27 -6.07 -6.76
C TYR A 91 6.86 -7.19 -7.60
N THR A 92 6.46 -8.42 -7.31
CA THR A 92 6.72 -9.59 -8.17
C THR A 92 5.45 -9.86 -8.96
N THR A 93 5.51 -9.72 -10.28
CA THR A 93 4.36 -9.97 -11.15
C THR A 93 4.03 -11.47 -11.24
N ALA A 94 2.82 -11.81 -11.67
CA ALA A 94 2.49 -13.20 -12.01
C ALA A 94 3.39 -13.80 -13.11
N GLY A 95 4.03 -12.95 -13.93
CA GLY A 95 5.05 -13.32 -14.91
C GLY A 95 6.47 -13.47 -14.35
N HIS A 96 6.63 -13.33 -13.03
CA HIS A 96 7.89 -13.41 -12.29
C HIS A 96 8.88 -12.25 -12.52
N ASP A 97 8.41 -11.13 -13.06
CA ASP A 97 9.21 -9.91 -13.14
C ASP A 97 9.28 -9.25 -11.76
N PHE A 98 10.48 -8.81 -11.36
CA PHE A 98 10.66 -8.13 -10.08
C PHE A 98 10.87 -6.62 -10.24
N VAL A 99 9.80 -5.88 -9.96
CA VAL A 99 9.71 -4.43 -10.10
C VAL A 99 9.99 -3.76 -8.75
N ARG A 100 10.81 -2.71 -8.77
CA ARG A 100 11.14 -1.89 -7.60
C ARG A 100 10.77 -0.45 -7.89
N MET A 101 10.01 0.15 -6.98
CA MET A 101 9.58 1.54 -7.07
C MET A 101 9.87 2.27 -5.77
N ALA A 102 10.19 3.55 -5.86
CA ALA A 102 10.38 4.41 -4.71
C ALA A 102 9.79 5.78 -5.00
N GLY A 103 9.18 6.40 -3.99
CA GLY A 103 8.41 7.60 -4.20
C GLY A 103 7.90 8.23 -2.92
N THR A 104 6.92 9.10 -3.08
CA THR A 104 6.28 9.82 -1.98
C THR A 104 5.00 9.13 -1.56
N LEU A 105 4.68 9.25 -0.28
CA LEU A 105 3.42 8.86 0.35
C LEU A 105 2.83 10.08 1.02
N ARG A 106 1.57 10.41 0.74
CA ARG A 106 0.88 11.52 1.40
C ARG A 106 -0.55 11.17 1.72
N GLU A 107 -1.03 11.57 2.89
CA GLU A 107 -2.45 11.45 3.20
C GLU A 107 -3.27 12.35 2.26
N VAL A 108 -4.44 11.87 1.88
CA VAL A 108 -5.44 12.63 1.13
C VAL A 108 -6.79 12.50 1.81
N ALA A 109 -7.62 13.54 1.69
CA ALA A 109 -9.01 13.44 2.12
C ALA A 109 -9.69 12.30 1.34
N ALA A 110 -10.47 11.47 2.03
CA ALA A 110 -11.36 10.54 1.38
C ALA A 110 -12.35 11.33 0.51
N ALA A 111 -12.49 10.91 -0.75
CA ALA A 111 -13.48 11.48 -1.67
C ALA A 111 -14.90 11.10 -1.26
#